data_AF-A0A973QYG0-F1
#
_entry.id   AF-A0A973QYG0-F1
#
_cell.length_a   1.000
_cell.length_b   1.000
_cell.length_c   1.000
_cell.angle_alpha   90.00
_cell.angle_beta   90.00
_cell.angle_gamma   90.00
#
_symmetry.space_group_name_H-M   'P 1'
#
loop_
_entity.id
_entity.type
_entity.pdbx_description
1 polymer ?
#
loop_
_entity_poly.entity_id
_entity_poly.type
_entity_poly.pdbx_seq_one_letter_code
_entity_poly.pdbx_strand_id
1 'polypeptide(L)'
;MSTQADHGNELIPRPELTPDALRAALAVVAPGRLDEMQAMKDDAFAKAVEWQSVSPVKSWVLIWAKEIEIARRPDLSVRYAWAQNNLEHEDAAIAWEALRELSAVLEEALKAVRE
;
A
#
# COMPACT_ATOMS: atom_id res chain seq x y z
N MET A 1 -30.35 -0.24 -1.37
CA MET A 1 -29.85 -1.40 -0.62
C MET A 1 -28.33 -1.34 -0.69
N SER A 2 -27.67 -0.85 0.36
CA SER A 2 -26.21 -0.90 0.44
C SER A 2 -25.82 -2.23 1.05
N THR A 3 -25.18 -3.08 0.26
CA THR A 3 -24.41 -4.21 0.76
C THR A 3 -23.17 -3.65 1.45
N GLN A 4 -23.30 -3.31 2.73
CA GLN A 4 -22.15 -3.27 3.62
C GLN A 4 -21.63 -4.71 3.68
N ALA A 5 -20.56 -5.00 2.96
CA ALA A 5 -19.84 -6.24 3.18
C ALA A 5 -19.41 -6.25 4.65
N ASP A 6 -19.49 -7.40 5.28
CA ASP A 6 -19.00 -7.61 6.64
C ASP A 6 -17.46 -7.52 6.60
N HIS A 7 -16.94 -6.29 6.61
CA HIS A 7 -15.52 -5.95 6.56
C HIS A 7 -14.90 -6.21 7.94
N GLY A 8 -14.96 -7.44 8.45
CA GLY A 8 -14.82 -7.80 9.87
C GLY A 8 -13.59 -7.29 10.65
N ASN A 9 -12.69 -6.51 10.04
CA ASN A 9 -11.82 -5.58 10.75
C ASN A 9 -11.29 -4.40 9.89
N GLU A 10 -11.82 -4.17 8.69
CA GLU A 10 -11.24 -3.20 7.74
C GLU A 10 -11.74 -1.78 7.99
N LEU A 11 -10.85 -0.79 7.95
CA LEU A 11 -11.14 0.60 8.29
C LEU A 11 -12.00 1.30 7.23
N ILE A 12 -11.79 0.96 5.95
CA ILE A 12 -12.52 1.49 4.80
C ILE A 12 -12.71 0.38 3.76
N PRO A 13 -13.76 0.46 2.91
CA PRO A 13 -13.86 -0.43 1.76
C PRO A 13 -12.65 -0.25 0.83
N ARG A 14 -12.35 -1.30 0.05
CA ARG A 14 -11.30 -1.22 -0.97
C ARG A 14 -11.62 -0.09 -1.95
N PRO A 15 -10.70 0.87 -2.19
CA PRO A 15 -10.94 1.94 -3.15
C PRO A 15 -10.85 1.44 -4.59
N GLU A 16 -11.49 2.15 -5.50
CA GLU A 16 -11.24 2.00 -6.92
C GLU A 16 -9.77 2.34 -7.26
N LEU A 17 -9.22 1.71 -8.30
CA LEU A 17 -7.84 1.93 -8.76
C LEU A 17 -7.70 3.19 -9.62
N THR A 18 -8.25 4.31 -9.13
CA THR A 18 -8.14 5.63 -9.73
C THR A 18 -7.35 6.57 -8.81
N PRO A 19 -6.59 7.54 -9.35
CA PRO A 19 -5.79 8.44 -8.52
C PRO A 19 -6.59 9.16 -7.42
N ASP A 20 -7.81 9.59 -7.73
CA ASP A 20 -8.65 10.34 -6.78
C ASP A 20 -9.22 9.45 -5.69
N ALA A 21 -9.66 8.23 -6.02
CA ALA A 21 -10.14 7.26 -5.04
C ALA A 21 -9.02 6.81 -4.09
N LEU A 22 -7.83 6.56 -4.62
CA LEU A 22 -6.65 6.23 -3.80
C LEU A 22 -6.28 7.38 -2.86
N ARG A 23 -6.32 8.64 -3.34
CA ARG A 23 -6.03 9.81 -2.50
C ARG A 23 -7.06 9.97 -1.38
N ALA A 24 -8.35 9.80 -1.70
CA ALA A 24 -9.42 9.86 -0.72
C ALA A 24 -9.29 8.77 0.35
N ALA A 25 -8.97 7.53 -0.05
CA ALA A 25 -8.71 6.44 0.86
C ALA A 25 -7.50 6.71 1.76
N LEU A 26 -6.38 7.15 1.18
CA LEU A 26 -5.16 7.46 1.93
C LEU A 26 -5.37 8.56 2.98
N ALA A 27 -6.19 9.58 2.66
CA ALA A 27 -6.54 10.63 3.60
C ALA A 27 -7.26 10.11 4.86
N VAL A 28 -7.92 8.95 4.78
CA VAL A 28 -8.57 8.31 5.93
C VAL A 28 -7.60 7.42 6.70
N VAL A 29 -6.84 6.57 6.01
CA VAL A 29 -6.03 5.51 6.67
C VAL A 29 -4.62 5.94 7.05
N ALA A 30 -4.03 6.91 6.34
CA ALA A 30 -2.67 7.40 6.60
C ALA A 30 -2.48 8.84 6.09
N PRO A 31 -3.20 9.85 6.66
CA PRO A 31 -3.19 11.22 6.16
C PRO A 31 -1.80 11.86 6.10
N GLY A 32 -0.87 11.47 6.99
CA GLY A 32 0.51 11.97 6.99
C GLY A 32 1.34 11.57 5.76
N ARG A 33 0.84 10.68 4.89
CA ARG A 33 1.52 10.21 3.67
C ARG A 33 1.00 10.86 2.38
N LEU A 34 0.09 11.83 2.47
CA LEU A 34 -0.47 12.49 1.28
C LEU A 34 0.59 13.23 0.47
N ASP A 35 1.56 13.87 1.12
CA ASP A 35 2.64 14.60 0.45
C ASP A 35 3.60 13.63 -0.26
N GLU A 36 3.91 12.49 0.36
CA GLU A 36 4.67 11.40 -0.26
C GLU A 36 3.96 10.87 -1.51
N MET A 37 2.65 10.62 -1.41
CA MET A 37 1.83 10.17 -2.54
C MET A 37 1.85 11.14 -3.71
N GLN A 38 1.74 12.44 -3.41
CA GLN A 38 1.78 13.49 -4.43
C GLN A 38 3.16 13.58 -5.08
N ALA A 39 4.24 13.58 -4.30
CA ALA A 39 5.60 13.62 -4.84
C ALA A 39 5.89 12.41 -5.76
N MET A 40 5.48 11.20 -5.35
CA MET A 40 5.62 10.01 -6.20
C MET A 40 4.75 10.06 -7.47
N LYS A 41 3.58 10.71 -7.39
CA LYS A 41 2.71 10.91 -8.56
C LYS A 41 3.41 11.81 -9.57
N ASP A 42 3.97 12.93 -9.11
CA ASP A 42 4.64 13.91 -9.96
C ASP A 42 5.87 13.29 -10.65
N ASP A 43 6.67 12.50 -9.92
CA ASP A 43 7.79 11.71 -10.49
C ASP A 43 7.30 10.70 -11.54
N ALA A 44 6.20 9.99 -11.29
CA ALA A 44 5.63 9.06 -12.24
C ALA A 44 5.15 9.74 -13.53
N PHE A 45 4.57 10.94 -13.44
CA PHE A 45 4.20 11.73 -14.62
C PHE A 45 5.42 12.22 -15.40
N ALA A 46 6.46 12.71 -14.71
CA ALA A 46 7.71 13.11 -15.35
C ALA A 46 8.34 11.95 -16.12
N LYS A 47 8.47 10.78 -15.48
CA LYS A 47 8.97 9.55 -16.12
C LYS A 47 8.09 9.07 -17.27
N ALA A 48 6.78 9.23 -17.17
CA ALA A 48 5.89 8.82 -18.26
C ALA A 48 6.12 9.62 -19.54
N VAL A 49 6.39 10.92 -19.41
CA VAL A 49 6.77 11.79 -20.54
C VAL A 49 8.15 11.41 -21.06
N GLU A 50 9.14 11.32 -20.17
CA GLU A 50 10.53 10.99 -20.53
C GLU A 50 10.63 9.65 -21.27
N TRP A 51 9.96 8.62 -20.75
CA TRP A 51 10.02 7.26 -21.29
C TRP A 51 8.97 7.01 -22.38
N GLN A 52 8.13 8.01 -22.68
CA GLN A 52 7.00 7.89 -23.60
C GLN A 52 6.12 6.66 -23.31
N SER A 53 5.84 6.42 -22.02
CA SER A 53 5.21 5.20 -21.54
C SER A 53 4.28 5.47 -20.38
N VAL A 54 3.11 4.84 -20.37
CA VAL A 54 2.16 4.93 -19.24
C VAL A 54 2.56 4.04 -18.06
N SER A 55 3.59 3.18 -18.22
CA SER A 55 4.00 2.23 -17.20
C SER A 55 4.34 2.85 -15.84
N PRO A 56 5.06 4.00 -15.75
CA PRO A 56 5.32 4.64 -14.45
C PRO A 56 4.04 5.01 -13.69
N VAL A 57 3.03 5.53 -14.39
CA VAL A 57 1.72 5.88 -13.79
C VAL A 57 0.99 4.62 -13.31
N LYS A 58 1.00 3.55 -14.11
CA LYS A 58 0.41 2.25 -13.69
C LYS A 58 1.11 1.68 -12.46
N SER A 59 2.45 1.76 -12.42
CA SER A 59 3.22 1.35 -11.25
C SER A 59 2.87 2.18 -10.02
N TRP A 60 2.74 3.50 -10.16
CA TRP A 60 2.29 4.38 -9.07
C TRP A 60 0.92 3.97 -8.51
N VAL A 61 -0.06 3.69 -9.38
CA VAL A 61 -1.39 3.20 -8.97
C VAL A 61 -1.27 1.91 -8.15
N LEU A 62 -0.50 0.94 -8.64
CA LEU A 62 -0.35 -0.37 -7.96
C LEU A 62 0.38 -0.26 -6.62
N ILE A 63 1.41 0.59 -6.54
CA ILE A 63 2.14 0.85 -5.29
C ILE A 63 1.17 1.40 -4.25
N TRP A 64 0.45 2.47 -4.56
CA TRP A 64 -0.45 3.10 -3.59
C TRP A 64 -1.67 2.27 -3.24
N ALA A 65 -2.22 1.51 -4.19
CA ALA A 65 -3.27 0.55 -3.90
C ALA A 65 -2.81 -0.51 -2.88
N LYS A 66 -1.59 -1.04 -3.02
CA LYS A 66 -1.01 -2.00 -2.09
C LYS A 66 -0.74 -1.38 -0.70
N GLU A 67 -0.17 -0.17 -0.65
CA GLU A 67 0.05 0.54 0.62
C GLU A 67 -1.27 0.81 1.36
N ILE A 68 -2.32 1.20 0.64
CA ILE A 68 -3.66 1.42 1.21
C ILE A 68 -4.30 0.10 1.64
N GLU A 69 -4.13 -0.99 0.89
CA GLU A 69 -4.63 -2.32 1.28
C GLU A 69 -4.02 -2.79 2.62
N ILE A 70 -2.73 -2.52 2.84
CA ILE A 70 -2.07 -2.78 4.14
C ILE A 70 -2.66 -1.88 5.23
N ALA A 71 -2.76 -0.57 4.98
CA ALA A 71 -3.20 0.39 5.99
C ALA A 71 -4.68 0.24 6.39
N ARG A 72 -5.56 -0.14 5.45
CA ARG A 72 -6.99 -0.33 5.74
C ARG A 72 -7.28 -1.61 6.53
N ARG A 73 -6.31 -2.53 6.66
CA ARG A 73 -6.43 -3.81 7.37
C ARG A 73 -5.54 -3.80 8.63
N PRO A 74 -6.09 -3.56 9.83
CA PRO A 74 -5.31 -3.43 11.06
C PRO A 74 -4.41 -4.63 11.37
N ASP A 75 -4.85 -5.85 11.10
CA ASP A 75 -4.05 -7.08 11.22
C ASP A 75 -2.80 -7.02 10.34
N LEU A 76 -2.97 -6.60 9.09
CA LEU A 76 -1.89 -6.52 8.11
C LEU A 76 -0.95 -5.36 8.41
N SER A 77 -1.48 -4.22 8.84
CA SER A 77 -0.71 -3.05 9.24
C SER A 77 0.20 -3.33 10.43
N VAL A 78 -0.28 -4.05 11.47
CA VAL A 78 0.54 -4.43 12.63
C VAL A 78 1.70 -5.35 12.22
N ARG A 79 1.42 -6.36 11.38
CA ARG A 79 2.45 -7.27 10.86
C ARG A 79 3.49 -6.52 10.02
N TYR A 80 3.03 -5.61 9.14
CA TYR A 80 3.89 -4.77 8.32
C TYR A 80 4.83 -3.90 9.16
N ALA A 81 4.28 -3.18 10.15
CA ALA A 81 5.06 -2.31 11.02
C ALA A 81 6.08 -3.10 11.86
N TRP A 82 5.68 -4.26 12.38
CA TRP A 82 6.61 -5.15 13.09
C TRP A 82 7.76 -5.59 12.17
N ALA A 83 7.45 -6.04 10.95
CA ALA A 83 8.45 -6.49 10.00
C ALA A 83 9.41 -5.36 9.62
N GLN A 84 8.90 -4.17 9.28
CA GLN A 84 9.73 -3.01 8.94
C GLN A 84 10.68 -2.62 10.09
N ASN A 85 10.18 -2.58 11.32
CA ASN A 85 10.98 -2.20 12.49
C ASN A 85 12.10 -3.20 12.84
N ASN A 86 12.03 -4.43 12.32
CA ASN A 86 12.96 -5.51 12.67
C ASN A 86 13.89 -5.94 11.52
N LEU A 87 13.81 -5.31 10.33
CA LEU A 87 14.68 -5.65 9.19
C LEU A 87 16.18 -5.50 9.49
N GLU A 88 16.53 -4.51 10.30
CA GLU A 88 17.92 -4.18 10.66
C GLU A 88 18.26 -4.64 12.09
N HIS A 89 17.48 -5.58 12.63
CA HIS A 89 17.70 -6.09 13.99
C HIS A 89 19.07 -6.76 14.12
N GLU A 90 19.75 -6.54 15.25
CA GLU A 90 21.11 -7.07 15.50
C GLU A 90 21.17 -8.61 15.51
N ASP A 91 20.12 -9.24 16.03
CA ASP A 91 19.89 -10.68 15.88
C ASP A 91 19.45 -11.01 14.46
N ALA A 92 20.33 -11.72 13.73
CA ALA A 92 20.08 -12.15 12.37
C ALA A 92 18.81 -13.03 12.23
N ALA A 93 18.45 -13.82 13.24
CA ALA A 93 17.23 -14.64 13.18
C ALA A 93 15.97 -13.76 13.15
N ILE A 94 15.97 -12.66 13.92
CA ILE A 94 14.88 -11.69 13.93
C ILE A 94 14.84 -10.93 12.60
N ALA A 95 15.99 -10.48 12.09
CA ALA A 95 16.06 -9.80 10.79
C ALA A 95 15.55 -10.68 9.63
N TRP A 96 15.91 -11.97 9.62
CA TRP A 96 15.41 -12.92 8.63
C TRP A 96 13.91 -13.16 8.72
N GLU A 97 13.37 -13.30 9.94
CA GLU A 97 11.94 -13.45 10.14
C GLU A 97 11.17 -12.19 9.71
N ALA A 98 11.71 -11.01 10.02
CA ALA A 98 11.17 -9.74 9.58
C ALA A 98 11.13 -9.62 8.04
N LEU A 99 12.19 -10.02 7.34
CA LEU A 99 12.21 -10.03 5.88
C LEU A 99 11.17 -10.99 5.28
N ARG A 100 11.02 -12.17 5.88
CA ARG A 100 10.01 -13.16 5.48
C ARG A 100 8.60 -12.61 5.66
N GLU A 101 8.34 -12.02 6.82
CA GLU A 101 7.04 -11.46 7.17
C GLU A 101 6.69 -10.25 6.29
N LEU A 102 7.66 -9.37 6.01
CA LEU A 102 7.49 -8.25 5.09
C LEU A 102 7.07 -8.74 3.70
N SER A 103 7.77 -9.76 3.18
CA SER A 103 7.47 -10.33 1.86
C SER A 103 6.06 -10.93 1.83
N ALA A 104 5.66 -11.66 2.88
CA ALA A 104 4.34 -12.26 2.99
C ALA A 104 3.22 -11.20 3.03
N VAL A 105 3.39 -10.14 3.82
CA VAL A 105 2.42 -9.04 3.90
C VAL A 105 2.28 -8.31 2.56
N LEU A 106 3.40 -8.02 1.88
CA LEU A 106 3.38 -7.35 0.58
C LEU A 106 2.71 -8.21 -0.49
N GLU A 107 2.95 -9.53 -0.49
CA GLU A 107 2.29 -10.47 -1.42
C GLU A 107 0.79 -10.57 -1.14
N GLU A 108 0.39 -10.70 0.12
CA GLU A 108 -1.01 -10.77 0.53
C GLU A 108 -1.78 -9.51 0.09
N ALA A 109 -1.22 -8.32 0.33
CA ALA A 109 -1.80 -7.06 -0.10
C ALA A 109 -1.88 -6.95 -1.63
N LEU A 110 -0.82 -7.33 -2.35
CA LEU A 110 -0.80 -7.26 -3.82
C LEU A 110 -1.80 -8.23 -4.45
N LYS A 111 -1.98 -9.42 -3.87
CA LYS A 111 -2.99 -10.38 -4.31
C LYS A 111 -4.39 -9.80 -4.14
N ALA A 112 -4.69 -9.24 -2.96
CA ALA A 112 -5.98 -8.61 -2.69
C ALA A 112 -6.29 -7.44 -3.64
N VAL A 113 -5.29 -6.63 -4.03
CA VAL A 113 -5.47 -5.52 -4.99
C VAL A 113 -5.83 -6.02 -6.41
N ARG A 114 -5.46 -7.25 -6.76
CA ARG A 114 -5.67 -7.84 -8.11
C ARG A 114 -6.96 -8.64 -8.25
N GLU A 115 -7.63 -8.93 -7.13
CA GLU A 115 -8.93 -9.61 -7.05
C GLU A 115 -10.09 -8.61 -7.17
#